data_AF-A0A7W4WC82-F1
#
_entry.id   AF-A0A7W4WC82-F1
#
_cell.length_a   1.000
_cell.length_b   1.000
_cell.length_c   1.000
_cell.angle_alpha   90.00
_cell.angle_beta   90.00
_cell.angle_gamma   90.00
#
_symmetry.space_group_name_H-M   'P 1'
#
loop_
_entity.id
_entity.type
_entity.pdbx_description
1 polymer ?
#
loop_
_entity_poly.entity_id
_entity_poly.type
_entity_poly.pdbx_seq_one_letter_code
_entity_poly.pdbx_strand_id
1 'polypeptide(L)' 'MGMVQQILNLAGVLLIPSGVLLMILGRLRWSRKAILSGVAFLVLGALLLVWMHFVLLWQVDACLDSGGQYNYEESVCDFE' A
#
# COMPACT_ATOMS: atom_id res chain seq x y z
N MET A 1 10.14 1.06 -13.32
CA MET A 1 9.64 0.77 -11.96
C MET A 1 10.80 0.38 -11.02
N GLY A 2 11.12 1.17 -9.99
CA GLY A 2 12.28 0.93 -9.12
C GLY A 2 12.08 -0.21 -8.10
N MET A 3 13.16 -0.89 -7.71
CA MET A 3 13.16 -1.99 -6.72
C MET A 3 12.45 -1.63 -5.41
N VAL A 4 12.53 -0.35 -4.98
CA VAL A 4 11.89 0.15 -3.75
C VAL A 4 10.36 0.02 -3.83
N GLN A 5 9.75 0.32 -4.99
CA GLN A 5 8.30 0.25 -5.17
C GLN A 5 7.81 -1.20 -5.07
N GLN A 6 8.57 -2.15 -5.63
CA GLN A 6 8.24 -3.57 -5.55
C GLN A 6 8.28 -4.09 -4.11
N ILE A 7 9.31 -3.70 -3.35
CA ILE A 7 9.44 -4.06 -1.93
C ILE A 7 8.28 -3.49 -1.11
N LEU A 8 7.92 -2.23 -1.34
CA LEU A 8 6.79 -1.59 -0.66
C LEU A 8 5.46 -2.26 -0.98
N ASN A 9 5.23 -2.66 -2.24
CA ASN A 9 4.04 -3.41 -2.63
C ASN A 9 3.97 -4.78 -1.95
N LEU A 10 5.06 -5.55 -1.99
CA LEU A 10 5.15 -6.85 -1.31
C LEU A 10 4.93 -6.70 0.20
N ALA A 11 5.53 -5.69 0.82
CA ALA A 11 5.34 -5.39 2.22
C ALA A 11 3.87 -5.09 2.54
N GLY A 12 3.22 -4.20 1.78
CA GLY A 12 1.80 -3.87 1.94
C GLY A 12 0.89 -5.09 1.85
N VAL A 13 1.12 -5.96 0.86
CA VAL A 13 0.34 -7.19 0.66
C VAL A 13 0.58 -8.20 1.78
N LEU A 14 1.81 -8.34 2.30
CA LEU A 14 2.14 -9.27 3.38
C LEU A 14 1.71 -8.79 4.77
N LEU A 15 1.61 -7.48 4.97
CA LEU A 15 1.20 -6.85 6.23
C LEU A 15 -0.25 -7.17 6.62
N ILE A 16 -1.14 -7.26 5.63
CA ILE A 16 -2.56 -7.59 5.88
C ILE A 16 -2.76 -9.01 6.42
N PRO A 17 -2.29 -10.09 5.75
CA PRO A 17 -2.49 -11.45 6.24
C PRO A 17 -1.73 -11.70 7.55
N SER A 18 -0.56 -11.10 7.75
CA SER A 18 0.16 -11.20 9.03
C SER A 18 -0.59 -10.49 10.18
N GLY A 19 -1.20 -9.34 9.92
CA GLY A 19 -2.07 -8.65 10.88
C GLY A 19 -3.31 -9.47 11.25
N VAL A 20 -3.98 -10.08 10.26
CA VAL A 20 -5.11 -11.00 10.49
C VAL A 20 -4.70 -12.20 11.33
N LEU A 21 -3.55 -12.81 11.01
CA LEU A 21 -3.05 -13.99 11.71
C LEU A 21 -2.71 -13.68 13.18
N LEU A 22 -2.10 -12.52 13.45
CA LEU A 22 -1.86 -12.04 14.81
C LEU A 22 -3.16 -11.76 15.58
N MET A 23 -4.20 -11.26 14.91
CA MET A 23 -5.51 -11.04 15.52
C MET A 23 -6.18 -12.36 15.92
N ILE A 24 -6.10 -13.38 15.04
CA ILE A 24 -6.61 -14.74 15.31
C ILE A 24 -5.86 -15.36 16.49
N LEU A 25 -4.52 -15.34 16.48
CA LEU A 25 -3.69 -15.85 17.56
C LEU A 25 -3.90 -15.09 18.88
N GLY A 26 -4.10 -13.76 18.81
CA GLY A 26 -4.38 -12.91 19.96
C GLY A 26 -5.72 -13.22 20.61
N ARG A 27 -6.76 -13.50 19.79
CA ARG A 27 -8.06 -14.01 20.25
C ARG A 27 -7.93 -15.37 20.91
N LEU A 28 -7.15 -16.30 20.34
CA LEU A 28 -6.92 -17.64 20.89
C LEU A 28 -6.18 -17.63 22.23
N ARG A 29 -5.19 -16.73 22.39
CA ARG A 29 -4.39 -16.60 23.63
C ARG A 29 -4.94 -15.58 24.64
N TRP A 30 -6.10 -14.96 24.40
CA TRP A 30 -6.65 -13.86 25.22
C TRP A 30 -5.65 -12.72 25.49
N SER A 31 -4.66 -12.54 24.61
CA SER A 31 -3.61 -11.55 24.80
C SER A 31 -3.99 -10.25 24.13
N ARG A 32 -4.38 -9.26 24.93
CA ARG A 32 -4.70 -7.90 24.45
C ARG A 32 -3.54 -7.27 23.67
N LYS A 33 -2.29 -7.56 24.04
CA LYS A 33 -1.09 -7.05 23.35
C LYS A 33 -0.99 -7.55 21.91
N ALA A 34 -1.27 -8.83 21.68
CA ALA A 34 -1.23 -9.44 20.34
C ALA A 34 -2.35 -8.92 19.43
N ILE A 35 -3.53 -8.66 20.00
CA ILE A 35 -4.63 -8.03 19.27
C ILE A 35 -4.25 -6.59 18.88
N LEU A 36 -3.66 -5.82 19.81
CA LEU A 36 -3.23 -4.45 19.53
C LEU A 36 -2.17 -4.39 18.41
N SER A 37 -1.20 -5.29 18.43
CA SER A 37 -0.19 -5.38 17.36
C SER A 37 -0.79 -5.79 16.02
N GLY A 38 -1.75 -6.72 16.01
CA GLY A 38 -2.46 -7.12 14.79
C GLY A 38 -3.24 -5.97 14.17
N VAL A 39 -3.93 -5.18 14.99
CA VAL A 39 -4.62 -3.95 14.54
C VAL A 39 -3.62 -2.93 14.01
N ALA A 40 -2.51 -2.70 14.69
CA ALA A 40 -1.48 -1.77 14.22
C ALA A 40 -0.93 -2.18 12.84
N PHE A 41 -0.66 -3.46 12.62
CA PHE A 41 -0.21 -3.98 11.33
C PHE A 41 -1.27 -3.84 10.24
N LEU A 42 -2.54 -4.08 10.55
CA LEU A 42 -3.65 -3.86 9.61
C LEU A 42 -3.77 -2.38 9.22
N VAL A 43 -3.71 -1.48 10.19
CA VAL A 43 -3.78 -0.04 9.94
C VAL A 43 -2.59 0.42 9.10
N LEU A 44 -1.37 -0.01 9.44
CA LEU A 44 -0.16 0.31 8.66
C LEU A 44 -0.25 -0.22 7.23
N GLY A 45 -0.67 -1.47 7.04
CA GLY A 45 -0.85 -2.06 5.71
C GLY A 45 -1.89 -1.31 4.88
N ALA A 46 -3.03 -0.96 5.49
CA ALA A 46 -4.07 -0.18 4.83
C ALA A 46 -3.59 1.23 4.44
N LEU A 47 -2.90 1.92 5.35
CA LEU A 47 -2.34 3.26 5.09
C LEU A 47 -1.35 3.25 3.93
N LEU A 48 -0.50 2.22 3.86
CA LEU A 48 0.51 2.08 2.82
C LEU A 48 -0.12 1.81 1.45
N LEU A 49 -1.15 0.96 1.38
CA LEU A 49 -1.90 0.71 0.14
C LEU A 49 -2.66 1.94 -0.33
N VAL A 50 -3.33 2.65 0.58
CA VAL A 50 -4.02 3.91 0.27
C VAL A 50 -3.03 4.95 -0.26
N TRP A 51 -1.88 5.10 0.39
CA TRP A 51 -0.84 6.03 -0.04
C TRP A 51 -0.33 5.70 -1.45
N MET A 52 -0.02 4.43 -1.72
CA MET A 52 0.38 3.99 -3.06
C MET A 52 -0.64 4.33 -4.14
N HIS A 53 -1.92 4.11 -3.84
CA HIS A 53 -2.99 4.41 -4.79
C HIS A 53 -3.16 5.91 -5.04
N PHE A 54 -3.09 6.72 -3.97
CA PHE A 54 -3.17 8.18 -4.09
C PHE A 54 -2.00 8.78 -4.86
N VAL A 55 -0.76 8.29 -4.64
CA VAL A 55 0.42 8.77 -5.38
C VAL A 55 0.28 8.49 -6.87
N LEU A 56 -0.21 7.31 -7.24
CA LEU A 56 -0.45 6.97 -8.65
C LEU A 56 -1.52 7.90 -9.26
N LEU A 57 -2.63 8.12 -8.56
CA LEU A 57 -3.69 9.01 -9.01
C LEU A 57 -3.18 10.44 -9.20
N TRP A 58 -2.38 10.96 -8.27
CA TRP A 58 -1.81 12.30 -8.37
C TRP A 58 -0.84 12.46 -9.54
N GLN A 59 -0.03 11.43 -9.83
CA GLN A 59 0.86 11.47 -11.00
C GLN A 59 0.10 11.46 -12.31
N VAL A 60 -0.97 10.67 -12.40
CA VAL A 60 -1.87 10.63 -13.56
C VAL A 60 -2.56 11.99 -13.72
N ASP A 61 -3.14 12.51 -12.65
CA ASP A 61 -3.88 13.77 -12.66
C ASP A 61 -3.00 14.95 -13.08
N ALA A 62 -1.80 15.08 -12.48
CA ALA A 62 -0.83 16.10 -12.84
C ALA A 62 -0.35 16.00 -14.31
N CYS A 63 -0.25 14.77 -14.84
CA CYS A 63 0.09 14.56 -16.25
C CYS A 63 -1.01 15.03 -17.19
N LEU A 64 -2.26 14.68 -16.88
CA LEU A 64 -3.43 15.07 -17.67
C LEU A 64 -3.67 16.58 -17.61
N ASP A 65 -3.51 17.19 -16.44
CA ASP A 65 -3.65 18.64 -16.24
C ASP A 65 -2.58 19.45 -16.99
N SER A 66 -1.40 18.86 -17.22
CA SER A 66 -0.34 19.47 -18.02
C SER A 66 -0.48 19.21 -19.53
N GLY A 67 -1.55 18.53 -19.94
CA GLY A 67 -1.85 18.22 -21.34
C GLY A 67 -1.08 17.03 -21.90
N GLY A 68 -0.41 16.25 -21.06
CA GLY A 68 0.28 15.02 -21.46
C GLY A 68 -0.64 13.80 -21.49
N GLN A 69 -0.11 12.67 -21.97
CA GLN A 69 -0.73 11.36 -21.87
C GLN A 69 0.06 10.49 -20.90
N TYR A 70 -0.62 9.91 -19.91
CA TYR A 70 0.03 9.06 -18.92
C TYR A 70 0.14 7.62 -19.41
N ASN A 71 1.37 7.13 -19.54
CA ASN A 71 1.66 5.73 -19.85
C ASN A 71 1.70 4.89 -18.57
N TYR A 72 0.69 4.04 -18.39
CA TYR A 72 0.57 3.18 -17.21
C TYR A 72 1.58 2.03 -17.15
N GLU A 73 2.12 1.57 -18.29
CA GLU A 73 3.12 0.50 -18.32
C GLU A 73 4.47 1.02 -17.84
N GLU A 74 4.88 2.19 -18.32
CA GLU A 74 6.17 2.78 -17.97
C GLU A 74 6.10 3.66 -16.73
N SER A 75 4.89 4.08 -16.33
CA SER A 75 4.65 5.07 -15.28
C SER A 75 5.31 6.42 -15.60
N VAL A 76 5.19 6.85 -16.86
CA VAL A 76 5.78 8.08 -17.40
C VAL A 76 4.69 8.93 -18.02
N CYS A 77 4.86 10.25 -17.95
CA CYS A 77 4.00 11.22 -18.62
C CYS A 77 4.64 11.65 -19.94
N ASP A 78 3.94 11.43 -21.05
CA ASP A 78 4.40 11.76 -22.40
C ASP A 78 3.75 13.06 -22.88
N PHE A 79 4.58 13.95 -23.42
CA PHE A 79 4.18 15.23 -24.02
C PHE A 79 4.56 15.21 -25.49
N GLU A 80 3.93 14.36 -26.29
CA GLU A 80 4.06 14.42 -27.75
C GLU A 80 3.37 15.64 -28.35
#